data_AF-A0A090SL56-F1
#
_entry.id   AF-A0A090SL56-F1
#
_cell.length_a   1.000
_cell.length_b   1.000
_cell.length_c   1.000
_cell.angle_alpha   90.00
_cell.angle_beta   90.00
_cell.angle_gamma   90.00
#
_symmetry.space_group_name_H-M   'P 1'
#
loop_
_entity.id
_entity.type
_entity.pdbx_description
1 polymer ?
#
loop_
_entity_poly.entity_id
_entity_poly.type
_entity_poly.pdbx_seq_one_letter_code
_entity_poly.pdbx_strand_id
1 'polypeptide(L)'
;MVLDPVYRSTPIEQQARDLGVVVEWHDGYELKIKHMAQFPDYRGQEFIELAKRLAVNGVIDAALLGRAVTEQGYEEQEVKKVWHYLARFGYRGDKR
;
A
#
# COMPACT_ATOMS: atom_id res chain seq x y z
N MET A 1 -15.39 -0.19 -13.00
CA MET A 1 -14.07 -0.86 -12.97
C MET A 1 -13.16 -0.02 -12.11
N VAL A 2 -12.44 -0.61 -11.16
CA VAL A 2 -11.56 0.13 -10.23
C VAL A 2 -10.11 -0.05 -10.68
N LEU A 3 -9.42 1.05 -11.00
CA LEU A 3 -8.00 1.07 -11.40
C LEU A 3 -7.11 1.61 -10.28
N ASP A 4 -5.86 1.19 -10.29
CA ASP A 4 -4.80 1.77 -9.48
C ASP A 4 -4.47 3.20 -9.99
N PRO A 5 -4.36 4.23 -9.13
CA PRO A 5 -3.94 5.59 -9.45
C PRO A 5 -2.62 5.67 -10.21
N VAL A 6 -1.75 4.66 -10.14
CA VAL A 6 -0.52 4.59 -10.96
C VAL A 6 -0.83 4.63 -12.46
N TYR A 7 -2.04 4.25 -12.86
CA TYR A 7 -2.48 4.27 -14.25
C TYR A 7 -3.10 5.60 -14.68
N ARG A 8 -3.19 6.60 -13.79
CA ARG A 8 -3.66 7.95 -14.16
C ARG A 8 -2.74 8.58 -15.19
N SER A 9 -3.34 9.20 -16.21
CA SER A 9 -2.63 9.82 -17.34
C SER A 9 -1.76 8.84 -18.13
N THR A 10 -2.03 7.53 -18.04
CA THR A 10 -1.36 6.51 -18.86
C THR A 10 -2.29 6.03 -19.98
N PRO A 11 -1.76 5.40 -21.04
CA PRO A 11 -2.59 4.78 -22.08
C PRO A 11 -3.61 3.76 -21.55
N ILE A 12 -3.35 3.17 -20.38
CA ILE A 12 -4.24 2.22 -19.71
C ILE A 12 -5.54 2.92 -19.26
N GLU A 13 -5.46 4.17 -18.80
CA GLU A 13 -6.66 4.96 -18.48
C GLU A 13 -7.53 5.20 -19.72
N GLN A 14 -6.91 5.55 -20.85
CA GLN A 14 -7.65 5.81 -22.08
C GLN A 14 -8.33 4.54 -22.59
N GLN A 15 -7.61 3.42 -22.64
CA GLN A 15 -8.16 2.12 -23.03
C GLN A 15 -9.33 1.70 -22.12
N ALA A 16 -9.20 1.94 -20.82
CA ALA A 16 -10.25 1.66 -19.85
C ALA A 16 -11.53 2.50 -20.08
N ARG A 17 -11.38 3.78 -20.46
CA ARG A 17 -12.51 4.65 -20.81
C ARG A 17 -13.17 4.23 -22.12
N ASP A 18 -12.39 3.79 -23.10
CA ASP A 18 -12.89 3.36 -24.42
C ASP A 18 -13.77 2.11 -24.35
N LEU A 19 -13.67 1.32 -23.27
CA LEU A 19 -14.56 0.18 -22.98
C LEU A 19 -15.97 0.60 -22.53
N GLY A 20 -16.24 1.90 -22.37
CA GLY A 20 -17.56 2.42 -22.00
C GLY A 20 -17.97 2.13 -20.55
N VAL A 21 -17.04 1.68 -19.70
CA VAL A 21 -17.29 1.44 -18.27
C VAL A 21 -16.85 2.65 -17.44
N VAL A 22 -17.57 2.92 -16.35
CA VAL A 22 -17.13 3.94 -15.37
C VAL A 22 -15.82 3.48 -14.74
N VAL A 23 -14.77 4.30 -14.91
CA VAL A 23 -13.46 4.12 -14.26
C VAL A 23 -13.52 4.79 -12.90
N GLU A 24 -13.43 3.98 -11.86
CA GLU A 24 -13.23 4.39 -10.48
C GLU A 24 -11.76 4.17 -10.13
N TRP A 25 -11.25 4.91 -9.15
CA TRP A 25 -9.86 4.77 -8.71
C TRP A 25 -9.84 4.11 -7.35
N HIS A 26 -8.86 3.25 -7.10
CA HIS A 26 -8.61 2.87 -5.72
C HIS A 26 -8.18 4.13 -4.94
N ASP A 27 -8.57 4.23 -3.66
CA ASP A 27 -8.15 5.34 -2.80
C ASP A 27 -6.72 5.19 -2.27
N GLY A 28 -6.11 4.03 -2.54
CA GLY A 28 -4.77 3.69 -2.14
C GLY A 28 -4.77 2.86 -0.87
N TYR A 29 -3.56 2.54 -0.44
CA TYR A 29 -3.34 1.92 0.86
C TYR A 29 -2.47 2.83 1.71
N GLU A 30 -2.96 3.11 2.92
CA GLU A 30 -2.25 3.84 3.96
C GLU A 30 -2.55 3.19 5.31
N LEU A 31 -1.51 2.86 6.07
CA LEU A 31 -1.65 2.28 7.40
C LEU A 31 -0.88 3.10 8.43
N LYS A 32 -1.59 3.53 9.48
CA LYS A 32 -0.96 4.13 10.65
C LYS A 32 -0.23 3.06 11.44
N ILE A 33 1.02 3.29 11.81
CA ILE A 33 1.81 2.37 12.62
C ILE A 33 1.12 2.03 13.94
N LYS A 34 0.44 3.01 14.55
CA LYS A 34 -0.35 2.82 15.78
C LYS A 34 -1.47 1.78 15.62
N HIS A 35 -2.04 1.68 14.42
CA HIS A 35 -3.06 0.68 14.09
C HIS A 35 -2.42 -0.67 13.81
N MET A 36 -1.31 -0.69 13.06
CA MET A 36 -0.54 -1.90 12.81
C MET A 36 -0.06 -2.57 14.11
N ALA A 37 0.36 -1.77 15.11
CA ALA A 37 0.83 -2.24 16.41
C ALA A 37 -0.23 -2.96 17.25
N GLN A 38 -1.51 -2.90 16.87
CA GLN A 38 -2.59 -3.65 17.52
C GLN A 38 -2.60 -5.13 17.12
N PHE A 39 -1.84 -5.52 16.10
CA PHE A 39 -1.84 -6.87 15.53
C PHE A 39 -0.44 -7.50 15.44
N PRO A 40 0.36 -7.54 16.52
CA PRO A 40 1.73 -8.06 16.47
C PRO A 40 1.81 -9.52 15.99
N ASP A 41 0.80 -10.33 16.29
CA ASP A 41 0.76 -11.75 15.95
C ASP A 41 0.46 -12.02 14.47
N TYR A 42 0.07 -11.01 13.68
CA TYR A 42 -0.31 -11.24 12.28
C TYR A 42 0.90 -11.64 11.41
N ARG A 43 2.04 -10.98 11.60
CA ARG A 43 3.30 -11.36 10.96
C ARG A 43 4.52 -11.34 11.88
N GLY A 44 4.42 -10.73 13.07
CA GLY A 44 5.56 -10.55 13.98
C GLY A 44 5.82 -9.08 14.29
N GLN A 45 6.41 -8.84 15.47
CA GLN A 45 6.80 -7.52 15.96
C GLN A 45 7.92 -6.92 15.11
N GLU A 46 8.82 -7.75 14.59
CA GLU A 46 9.94 -7.32 13.74
C GLU A 46 9.46 -6.54 12.50
N PHE A 47 8.31 -6.89 11.94
CA PHE A 47 7.75 -6.19 10.78
C PHE A 47 7.05 -4.89 11.17
N ILE A 48 6.53 -4.78 12.41
CA ILE A 48 6.04 -3.49 12.94
C ILE A 48 7.22 -2.54 13.15
N GLU A 49 8.35 -3.03 13.66
CA GLU A 49 9.56 -2.22 13.79
C GLU A 49 10.15 -1.84 12.43
N LEU A 50 10.13 -2.73 11.44
CA LEU A 50 10.50 -2.40 10.07
C LEU A 50 9.58 -1.30 9.50
N ALA A 51 8.27 -1.43 9.67
CA ALA A 51 7.33 -0.41 9.22
C ALA A 51 7.53 0.93 9.92
N LYS A 52 7.87 0.95 11.22
CA LYS A 52 8.25 2.16 11.96
C LYS A 52 9.43 2.89 11.34
N ARG A 53 10.45 2.15 10.88
CA ARG A 53 11.64 2.72 10.22
C ARG A 53 11.32 3.31 8.84
N LEU A 54 10.41 2.66 8.11
CA LEU A 54 10.03 3.08 6.75
C LEU A 54 8.94 4.17 6.75
N ALA A 55 8.19 4.31 7.84
CA ALA A 55 7.05 5.21 7.91
C ALA A 55 7.45 6.68 7.95
N VAL A 56 6.69 7.51 7.24
CA VAL A 56 6.78 8.97 7.32
C VAL A 56 5.62 9.47 8.17
N ASN A 57 5.90 10.28 9.20
CA ASN A 57 4.89 10.79 10.13
C ASN A 57 4.03 9.68 10.80
N GLY A 58 4.61 8.50 11.02
CA GLY A 58 3.93 7.35 11.62
C GLY A 58 2.92 6.68 10.69
N VAL A 59 3.04 6.90 9.39
CA VAL A 59 2.21 6.35 8.33
C VAL A 59 3.08 5.60 7.32
N ILE A 60 2.63 4.40 6.92
CA ILE A 60 3.24 3.62 5.84
C ILE A 60 2.24 3.47 4.69
N ASP A 61 2.71 3.64 3.44
CA ASP A 61 1.91 3.50 2.22
C ASP A 61 2.64 2.65 1.17
N ALA A 62 1.97 2.38 0.05
CA ALA A 62 2.50 1.54 -1.02
C ALA A 62 3.78 2.11 -1.65
N ALA A 63 3.86 3.45 -1.78
CA ALA A 63 4.99 4.13 -2.40
C ALA A 63 6.25 4.04 -1.53
N LEU A 64 6.11 4.17 -0.21
CA LEU A 64 7.20 4.01 0.75
C LEU A 64 7.76 2.58 0.71
N LEU A 65 6.91 1.57 0.63
CA LEU A 65 7.35 0.17 0.50
C LEU A 65 8.07 -0.09 -0.83
N GLY A 66 7.56 0.47 -1.93
CA GLY A 66 8.23 0.40 -3.23
C GLY A 66 9.65 0.98 -3.18
N ARG A 67 9.80 2.20 -2.67
CA ARG A 67 11.11 2.85 -2.51
C ARG A 67 12.05 2.08 -1.59
N ALA A 68 11.54 1.46 -0.53
CA ALA A 68 12.35 0.64 0.37
C ALA A 68 13.09 -0.47 -0.40
N VAL A 69 12.42 -1.13 -1.34
CA VAL A 69 13.04 -2.18 -2.17
C VAL A 69 13.91 -1.57 -3.27
N THR A 70 13.39 -0.60 -4.03
CA THR A 70 14.05 -0.14 -5.27
C THR A 70 15.18 0.85 -5.04
N GLU A 71 15.09 1.69 -4.02
CA GLU A 71 16.04 2.80 -3.77
C GLU A 71 16.89 2.57 -2.52
N GLN A 72 16.36 1.86 -1.52
CA GLN A 72 17.03 1.69 -0.22
C GLN A 72 17.61 0.29 0.01
N GLY A 73 17.34 -0.66 -0.90
CA GLY A 73 17.93 -2.00 -0.87
C GLY A 73 17.44 -2.89 0.27
N TYR A 74 16.24 -2.65 0.81
CA TYR A 74 15.63 -3.54 1.80
C TYR A 74 15.30 -4.90 1.17
N GLU A 75 15.35 -5.94 1.98
CA GLU A 75 15.05 -7.30 1.55
C GLU A 75 13.57 -7.43 1.16
N GLU A 76 13.31 -7.95 -0.03
CA GLU A 76 11.98 -7.95 -0.65
C GLU A 76 10.97 -8.79 0.17
N GLN A 77 11.38 -9.93 0.73
CA GLN A 77 10.50 -10.76 1.55
C GLN A 77 10.10 -10.06 2.86
N GLU A 78 11.00 -9.30 3.49
CA GLU A 78 10.70 -8.49 4.68
C GLU A 78 9.71 -7.37 4.34
N VAL A 79 9.94 -6.62 3.26
CA VAL A 79 9.02 -5.57 2.80
C VAL A 79 7.66 -6.17 2.47
N LYS A 80 7.61 -7.37 1.87
CA LYS A 80 6.38 -8.09 1.56
C LYS A 80 5.55 -8.42 2.82
N LYS A 81 6.19 -8.63 3.97
CA LYS A 81 5.47 -8.86 5.24
C LYS A 81 4.80 -7.58 5.72
N VAL A 82 5.43 -6.42 5.54
CA VAL A 82 4.82 -5.10 5.80
C VAL A 82 3.69 -4.83 4.80
N TRP A 83 3.87 -5.19 3.53
CA TRP A 83 2.82 -5.09 2.50
C TRP A 83 1.56 -5.87 2.90
N HIS A 84 1.68 -7.07 3.49
CA HIS A 84 0.51 -7.82 3.97
C HIS A 84 -0.28 -7.06 5.04
N TYR A 85 0.38 -6.37 5.96
CA TYR A 85 -0.33 -5.50 6.92
C TYR A 85 -1.05 -4.36 6.21
N LEU A 86 -0.35 -3.69 5.29
CA LEU A 86 -0.88 -2.56 4.54
C LEU A 86 -2.12 -2.98 3.72
N ALA A 87 -2.05 -4.09 2.98
CA ALA A 87 -3.16 -4.62 2.21
C ALA A 87 -4.35 -5.05 3.08
N ARG A 88 -4.09 -5.60 4.27
CA ARG A 88 -5.13 -6.10 5.18
C ARG A 88 -5.85 -5.00 5.95
N PHE A 89 -5.10 -3.98 6.40
CA PHE A 89 -5.59 -2.98 7.38
C PHE A 89 -5.58 -1.54 6.87
N GLY A 90 -4.92 -1.26 5.74
CA GLY A 90 -4.67 0.09 5.25
C GLY A 90 -5.48 0.50 4.02
N TYR A 91 -6.45 -0.29 3.57
CA TYR A 91 -7.30 0.13 2.44
C TYR A 91 -8.05 1.43 2.81
N ARG A 92 -7.91 2.46 1.99
CA ARG A 92 -8.51 3.79 2.21
C ARG A 92 -9.92 3.93 1.67
N GLY A 93 -10.37 2.98 0.84
CA GLY A 93 -11.73 2.97 0.34
C GLY A 93 -12.71 2.55 1.42
N ASP A 94 -13.93 3.09 1.33
CA ASP A 94 -14.99 2.81 2.28
C ASP A 94 -15.26 1.30 2.32
N LYS A 95 -15.03 0.67 3.48
CA LYS A 95 -15.49 -0.71 3.72
C LYS A 95 -17.00 -0.62 3.92
N ARG A 96 -17.75 -0.57 2.82
CA ARG A 96 -19.20 -0.83 2.84
C ARG A 96 -19.47 -2.21 3.43
#